data_AF-A0A3L7Q8K5-F1
#
_entry.id   AF-A0A3L7Q8K5-F1
#
_cell.length_a   1.000
_cell.length_b   1.000
_cell.length_c   1.000
_cell.angle_alpha   90.00
_cell.angle_beta   90.00
_cell.angle_gamma   90.00
#
_symmetry.space_group_name_H-M   'P 1'
#
loop_
_entity.id
_entity.type
_entity.pdbx_description
1 polymer ?
#
loop_
_entity_poly.entity_id
_entity_poly.type
_entity_poly.pdbx_seq_one_letter_code
_entity_poly.pdbx_strand_id
1 'polypeptide(L)'
;MAHVSLTRENAPDTGATTMTNANDPAAERTLREIFRTMDAHRAQEIREAYYKAVEGLSTLAESLELADLDLGGPHDHALIHEHLIACQAIDAMKASLLGRIL
;
A
#
# COMPACT_ATOMS: atom_id res chain seq x y z
N MET A 1 13.53 -55.80 -25.30
CA MET A 1 13.68 -56.09 -23.85
C MET A 1 13.83 -54.76 -23.12
N ALA A 2 12.92 -54.55 -22.17
CA ALA A 2 12.87 -53.61 -21.03
C ALA A 2 13.28 -52.12 -21.19
N HIS A 3 12.25 -51.28 -21.08
CA HIS A 3 12.24 -49.93 -20.50
C HIS A 3 13.00 -49.86 -19.17
N VAL A 4 13.68 -48.73 -18.91
CA VAL A 4 13.74 -48.09 -17.58
C VAL A 4 13.67 -46.58 -17.76
N SER A 5 12.57 -45.99 -17.29
CA SER A 5 12.40 -44.57 -17.02
C SER A 5 12.92 -44.27 -15.61
N LEU A 6 13.64 -43.15 -15.42
CA LEU A 6 13.78 -42.52 -14.11
C LEU A 6 13.69 -41.00 -14.24
N THR A 7 12.53 -40.55 -13.80
CA THR A 7 12.10 -39.20 -13.48
C THR A 7 13.01 -38.55 -12.43
N ARG A 8 13.38 -37.29 -12.64
CA ARG A 8 13.74 -36.33 -11.57
C ARG A 8 13.25 -34.96 -12.04
N GLU A 9 12.00 -34.65 -11.72
CA GLU A 9 11.60 -33.73 -10.65
C GLU A 9 11.92 -32.26 -11.01
N ASN A 10 10.91 -31.61 -11.60
CA ASN A 10 10.75 -30.16 -11.58
C ASN A 10 10.72 -29.71 -10.12
N ALA A 11 11.76 -29.01 -9.67
CA ALA A 11 11.65 -28.15 -8.51
C ALA A 11 11.02 -26.81 -8.96
N PRO A 12 9.87 -26.38 -8.44
CA PRO A 12 9.52 -24.98 -8.51
C PRO A 12 10.43 -24.23 -7.53
N ASP A 13 11.37 -23.47 -8.09
CA ASP A 13 11.99 -22.35 -7.40
C ASP A 13 10.87 -21.37 -7.03
N THR A 14 10.46 -21.36 -5.78
CA THR A 14 9.48 -20.38 -5.27
C THR A 14 9.93 -19.86 -3.93
N GLY A 15 11.14 -19.30 -3.94
CA GLY A 15 11.63 -18.35 -2.93
C GLY A 15 11.46 -16.89 -3.36
N ALA A 16 10.75 -16.61 -4.46
CA ALA A 16 10.43 -15.25 -4.85
C ALA A 16 9.22 -14.76 -4.02
N THR A 17 9.50 -14.04 -2.93
CA THR A 17 8.61 -12.99 -2.45
C THR A 17 8.26 -12.15 -3.66
N THR A 18 7.10 -12.44 -4.26
CA THR A 18 6.60 -11.66 -5.37
C THR A 18 6.32 -10.31 -4.75
N MET A 19 7.21 -9.36 -4.97
CA MET A 19 6.90 -7.95 -4.82
C MET A 19 5.64 -7.76 -5.66
N THR A 20 4.49 -7.73 -5.00
CA THR A 20 3.19 -7.56 -5.61
C THR A 20 3.31 -6.29 -6.45
N ASN A 21 3.51 -6.45 -7.74
CA ASN A 21 3.63 -5.31 -8.63
C ASN A 21 2.29 -4.60 -8.50
N ALA A 22 2.32 -3.33 -8.11
CA ALA A 22 1.09 -2.57 -7.87
C ALA A 22 0.21 -2.54 -9.14
N ASN A 23 0.73 -2.97 -10.30
CA ASN A 23 0.02 -3.11 -11.57
C ASN A 23 -0.31 -4.56 -11.98
N ASP A 24 -0.39 -5.51 -11.05
CA ASP A 24 -0.86 -6.87 -11.36
C ASP A 24 -2.40 -6.90 -11.49
N PRO A 25 -2.96 -7.05 -12.72
CA PRO A 25 -4.40 -7.08 -12.94
C PRO A 25 -5.08 -8.31 -12.29
N ALA A 26 -4.33 -9.39 -12.01
CA ALA A 26 -4.87 -10.55 -11.31
C ALA A 26 -5.05 -10.27 -9.81
N ALA A 27 -4.07 -9.58 -9.19
CA ALA A 27 -4.15 -9.16 -7.79
C ALA A 27 -5.31 -8.17 -7.57
N GLU A 28 -5.48 -7.19 -8.47
CA GLU A 28 -6.60 -6.25 -8.40
C GLU A 28 -7.95 -6.97 -8.51
N ARG A 29 -8.11 -7.87 -9.48
CA ARG A 29 -9.35 -8.65 -9.66
C ARG A 29 -9.67 -9.46 -8.41
N THR A 30 -8.67 -10.11 -7.82
CA THR A 30 -8.80 -10.90 -6.60
C THR A 30 -9.29 -10.02 -5.46
N LEU A 31 -8.67 -8.84 -5.26
CA LEU A 31 -9.07 -7.93 -4.19
C LEU A 31 -10.49 -7.39 -4.38
N ARG A 32 -10.89 -7.05 -5.63
CA ARG A 32 -12.26 -6.65 -5.95
C ARG A 32 -13.27 -7.76 -5.65
N GLU A 33 -12.94 -9.00 -5.96
CA GLU A 33 -13.79 -10.16 -5.68
C GLU A 33 -13.94 -10.43 -4.18
N ILE A 34 -12.86 -10.28 -3.42
CA ILE A 34 -12.90 -10.32 -1.95
C ILE A 34 -13.87 -9.27 -1.41
N PHE A 35 -13.73 -8.00 -1.79
CA PHE A 35 -14.63 -6.94 -1.33
C PHE A 35 -16.09 -7.14 -1.78
N ARG A 36 -16.31 -7.73 -2.96
CA ARG A 36 -17.66 -8.04 -3.47
C ARG A 36 -18.36 -9.12 -2.66
N THR A 37 -17.61 -10.10 -2.15
CA THR A 37 -18.14 -11.26 -1.42
C THR A 37 -18.07 -11.11 0.09
N MET A 38 -17.33 -10.10 0.57
CA MET A 38 -17.22 -9.73 1.98
C MET A 38 -18.56 -9.22 2.52
N ASP A 39 -18.78 -9.47 3.81
CA ASP A 39 -19.85 -8.82 4.57
C ASP A 39 -19.81 -7.30 4.40
N ALA A 40 -20.97 -6.68 4.17
CA ALA A 40 -21.07 -5.27 3.85
C ALA A 40 -20.60 -4.36 4.99
N HIS A 41 -20.86 -4.75 6.24
CA HIS A 41 -20.42 -3.99 7.40
C HIS A 41 -18.90 -4.03 7.53
N ARG A 42 -18.29 -5.22 7.40
CA ARG A 42 -16.84 -5.37 7.39
C ARG A 42 -16.18 -4.58 6.25
N ALA A 43 -16.73 -4.64 5.04
CA ALA A 43 -16.22 -3.88 3.91
C ALA A 43 -16.26 -2.36 4.17
N GLN A 44 -17.32 -1.89 4.83
CA GLN A 44 -17.47 -0.48 5.22
C GLN A 44 -16.47 -0.08 6.31
N GLU A 45 -16.26 -0.92 7.33
CA GLU A 45 -15.23 -0.66 8.36
C GLU A 45 -13.84 -0.49 7.74
N ILE A 46 -13.48 -1.31 6.76
CA ILE A 46 -12.18 -1.19 6.07
C ILE A 46 -12.10 0.10 5.26
N ARG A 47 -13.17 0.48 4.54
CA ARG A 47 -13.22 1.77 3.81
C ARG A 47 -13.01 2.94 4.75
N GLU A 48 -13.74 2.96 5.86
CA GLU A 48 -13.63 4.03 6.85
C GLU A 48 -12.25 4.10 7.48
N ALA A 49 -11.67 2.95 7.84
CA ALA A 49 -10.32 2.90 8.39
C ALA A 49 -9.28 3.42 7.38
N TYR A 50 -9.40 3.04 6.10
CA TYR A 50 -8.53 3.53 5.04
C TYR A 50 -8.61 5.06 4.88
N TYR A 51 -9.82 5.61 4.76
CA TYR A 51 -9.98 7.06 4.59
C TYR A 51 -9.57 7.84 5.84
N LYS A 52 -9.83 7.33 7.05
CA LYS A 52 -9.34 7.95 8.30
C LYS A 52 -7.82 7.96 8.38
N ALA A 53 -7.14 6.91 7.90
CA ALA A 53 -5.69 6.89 7.85
C ALA A 53 -5.14 7.94 6.87
N VAL A 54 -5.73 8.06 5.67
CA VAL A 54 -5.33 9.08 4.68
C VAL A 54 -5.63 10.49 5.18
N GLU A 55 -6.78 10.70 5.82
CA GLU A 55 -7.16 11.97 6.46
C GLU A 55 -6.16 12.36 7.55
N GLY A 56 -5.84 11.44 8.46
CA GLY A 56 -4.86 11.67 9.53
C GLY A 56 -3.46 12.03 9.00
N LEU A 57 -3.01 11.37 7.93
CA LEU A 57 -1.75 11.72 7.26
C LEU A 57 -1.81 13.12 6.62
N SER A 58 -2.95 13.49 6.04
CA SER A 58 -3.16 14.82 5.44
C SER A 58 -3.11 15.91 6.51
N THR A 59 -3.81 15.71 7.62
CA THR A 59 -3.78 16.63 8.77
C THR A 59 -2.38 16.75 9.36
N LEU A 60 -1.63 15.65 9.44
CA LEU A 60 -0.24 15.67 9.89
C LEU A 60 0.64 16.50 8.96
N ALA A 61 0.55 16.27 7.65
CA ALA A 61 1.33 17.01 6.66
C ALA A 61 1.07 18.52 6.74
N GLU A 62 -0.21 18.94 6.81
CA GLU A 62 -0.60 20.34 6.94
C GLU A 62 -0.09 20.96 8.25
N SER A 63 -0.24 20.24 9.37
CA SER A 63 0.22 20.72 10.68
C SER A 63 1.74 20.92 10.72
N LEU A 64 2.50 20.04 10.08
CA LEU A 64 3.95 20.14 9.97
C LEU A 64 4.37 21.35 9.12
N GLU A 65 3.71 21.58 7.99
CA GLU A 65 3.97 22.73 7.11
C GLU A 65 3.68 24.06 7.82
N LEU A 66 2.52 24.17 8.47
CA LEU A 66 2.15 25.38 9.21
C LEU A 66 3.09 25.65 10.39
N ALA A 67 3.46 24.60 11.15
CA ALA A 67 4.41 24.75 12.26
C ALA A 67 5.80 25.20 11.78
N ASP A 68 6.26 24.73 10.61
CA ASP A 68 7.54 25.16 10.02
C ASP A 68 7.49 26.65 9.62
N LEU A 69 6.40 27.08 8.98
CA LEU A 69 6.17 28.47 8.60
C LEU A 69 6.11 29.42 9.81
N ASP A 70 5.44 28.99 10.88
CA ASP A 70 5.27 29.77 12.11
C ASP A 70 6.58 29.93 12.88
N LEU A 71 7.41 28.88 12.92
CA LEU A 71 8.69 28.92 13.64
C LEU A 71 9.67 29.84 12.92
N GLY A 72 9.80 29.71 11.60
CA GLY A 72 10.79 30.45 10.80
C GLY A 72 12.24 30.28 11.29
N GLY A 73 13.20 30.65 10.45
CA GLY A 73 14.61 30.76 10.87
C GLY A 73 15.44 29.46 10.77
N PRO A 74 16.56 29.36 11.52
CA PRO A 74 17.74 28.55 11.14
C PRO A 74 17.63 27.04 11.38
N HIS A 75 16.43 26.50 11.66
CA HIS A 75 16.21 25.08 11.99
C HIS A 75 16.17 24.16 10.76
N ASP A 76 16.77 24.60 9.65
CA ASP A 76 16.94 23.88 8.38
C ASP A 76 15.64 23.26 7.85
N HIS A 77 14.49 23.88 8.13
CA HIS A 77 13.18 23.37 7.75
C HIS A 77 12.97 21.89 8.12
N ALA A 78 13.46 21.42 9.27
CA ALA A 78 13.37 20.02 9.65
C ALA A 78 11.94 19.45 9.61
N LEU A 79 10.93 20.28 9.87
CA LEU A 79 9.52 19.88 9.78
C LEU A 79 9.05 19.74 8.33
N ILE A 80 9.63 20.46 7.36
CA ILE A 80 9.33 20.26 5.93
C ILE A 80 9.79 18.89 5.44
N HIS A 81 10.89 18.36 5.99
CA HIS A 81 11.34 17.01 5.66
C HIS A 81 10.32 15.95 6.12
N GLU A 82 9.77 16.09 7.32
CA GLU A 82 8.72 15.20 7.81
C GLU A 82 7.39 15.40 7.07
N HIS A 83 7.03 16.63 6.68
CA HIS A 83 5.90 16.90 5.79
C HIS A 83 6.03 16.13 4.47
N LEU A 84 7.22 16.14 3.86
CA LEU A 84 7.47 15.39 2.63
C LEU A 84 7.29 13.88 2.81
N ILE A 85 7.70 13.33 3.95
CA ILE A 85 7.48 11.91 4.28
C ILE A 85 5.99 11.61 4.43
N ALA A 86 5.22 12.49 5.10
CA ALA A 86 3.77 12.34 5.20
C ALA A 86 3.10 12.37 3.81
N CYS A 87 3.51 13.30 2.93
CA CYS A 87 3.05 13.35 1.54
C CYS A 87 3.38 12.07 0.76
N GLN A 88 4.59 11.54 0.90
CA GLN A 88 4.99 10.26 0.28
C GLN A 88 4.15 9.09 0.79
N ALA A 89 3.82 9.06 2.09
CA ALA A 89 2.94 8.05 2.65
C ALA A 89 1.52 8.14 2.08
N ILE A 90 0.98 9.35 1.91
CA ILE A 90 -0.32 9.57 1.26
C ILE A 90 -0.30 9.06 -0.19
N ASP A 91 0.75 9.38 -0.94
CA ASP A 91 0.91 8.93 -2.32
C ASP A 91 1.04 7.41 -2.42
N ALA A 92 1.79 6.79 -1.51
CA ALA A 92 1.90 5.34 -1.43
C ALA A 92 0.55 4.67 -1.10
N MET A 93 -0.22 5.25 -0.18
CA MET A 93 -1.57 4.77 0.16
C MET A 93 -2.49 4.83 -1.07
N LYS A 94 -2.53 5.97 -1.77
CA LYS A 94 -3.32 6.15 -3.01
C LYS A 94 -2.87 5.22 -4.13
N ALA A 95 -1.57 4.97 -4.25
CA ALA A 95 -1.00 4.10 -5.28
C ALA A 95 -1.16 2.61 -4.97
N SER A 96 -1.43 2.23 -3.72
CA SER A 96 -1.66 0.85 -3.31
C SER A 96 -2.85 0.24 -4.05
N LEU A 97 -2.87 -1.10 -4.20
CA LEU A 97 -4.01 -1.79 -4.80
C LEU A 97 -5.31 -1.50 -4.04
N LEU A 98 -5.26 -1.43 -2.71
CA LEU A 98 -6.41 -1.09 -1.89
C LEU A 98 -6.92 0.33 -2.22
N GLY A 99 -6.02 1.32 -2.24
CA GLY A 99 -6.36 2.71 -2.54
C GLY A 99 -6.93 2.95 -3.93
N ARG A 100 -6.67 2.06 -4.90
CA ARG A 100 -7.25 2.14 -6.24
C ARG A 100 -8.63 1.51 -6.37
N ILE A 101 -8.95 0.53 -5.51
CA ILE A 101 -10.21 -0.22 -5.61
C ILE A 101 -11.29 0.29 -4.67
N LEU A 102 -10.91 1.06 -3.64
CA LEU A 102 -11.82 1.74 -2.71
C LEU A 102 -12.26 3.08 -3.29
#